data_AF-A0A2E1YTK0-F1
#
_entry.id   AF-A0A2E1YTK0-F1
#
_cell.length_a   1.000
_cell.length_b   1.000
_cell.length_c   1.000
_cell.angle_alpha   90.00
_cell.angle_beta   90.00
_cell.angle_gamma   90.00
#
_symmetry.space_group_name_H-M   'P 1'
#
loop_
_entity.id
_entity.type
_entity.pdbx_description
1 polymer ?
#
loop_
_entity_poly.entity_id
_entity_poly.type
_entity_poly.pdbx_seq_one_letter_code
_entity_poly.pdbx_strand_id
1 'polypeptide(L)'
;MDEYPITDKDGYEWIGVRPKFTEAIKKLNNKEILVQGYMFPLEQDEKQSLFLLGPFPLSCPYHPHTSSNLLIEVHSKDPIIFSYDAVNIKGRLELVPKDDDYNMFFRLRNAILVKN
;
A
#
# COMPACT_ATOMS: atom_id res chain seq x y z
N MET A 1 13.03 8.23 3.25
CA MET A 1 12.78 7.06 4.10
C MET A 1 14.06 6.82 4.87
N ASP A 2 13.97 6.32 6.08
CA ASP A 2 15.12 6.04 6.92
C ASP A 2 15.24 4.51 7.03
N GLU A 3 16.44 3.99 6.78
CA GLU A 3 16.77 2.58 6.92
C GLU A 3 17.20 2.28 8.36
N TYR A 4 16.88 1.10 8.86
CA TYR A 4 17.31 0.66 10.19
C TYR A 4 17.63 -0.84 10.20
N PRO A 5 18.69 -1.27 10.92
CA PRO A 5 19.03 -2.68 11.03
C PRO A 5 18.02 -3.42 11.92
N ILE A 6 17.66 -4.63 11.51
CA ILE A 6 16.85 -5.59 12.26
C ILE A 6 17.67 -6.87 12.38
N THR A 7 17.79 -7.42 13.57
CA THR A 7 18.36 -8.77 13.77
C THR A 7 17.22 -9.70 14.15
N ASP A 8 17.03 -10.76 13.38
CA ASP A 8 16.02 -11.78 13.70
C ASP A 8 16.49 -12.74 14.80
N LYS A 9 15.62 -13.69 15.17
CA LYS A 9 15.90 -14.66 16.24
C LYS A 9 17.02 -15.63 15.89
N ASP A 10 17.31 -15.81 14.61
CA ASP A 10 18.34 -16.71 14.09
C ASP A 10 19.67 -15.96 13.88
N GLY A 11 19.70 -14.65 14.16
CA GLY A 11 20.88 -13.80 14.06
C GLY A 11 21.13 -13.23 12.66
N TYR A 12 20.19 -13.37 11.73
CA TYR A 12 20.31 -12.73 10.41
C TYR A 12 19.99 -11.24 10.50
N GLU A 13 20.80 -10.45 9.80
CA GLU A 13 20.62 -9.01 9.69
C GLU A 13 19.78 -8.66 8.46
N TRP A 14 18.75 -7.85 8.68
CA TRP A 14 17.84 -7.33 7.67
C TRP A 14 17.80 -5.81 7.75
N ILE A 15 17.50 -5.16 6.62
CA ILE A 15 17.29 -3.71 6.59
C ILE A 15 15.77 -3.45 6.56
N GLY A 16 15.27 -2.85 7.63
CA GLY A 16 13.93 -2.28 7.68
C GLY A 16 13.90 -0.86 7.12
N VAL A 17 12.73 -0.41 6.69
CA VAL A 17 12.52 0.97 6.22
C VAL A 17 11.38 1.65 6.96
N ARG A 18 11.56 2.95 7.23
CA ARG A 18 10.56 3.82 7.86
C ARG A 18 10.30 5.05 7.00
N PRO A 19 9.05 5.54 6.93
CA PRO A 19 8.75 6.73 6.17
C PRO A 19 9.24 7.99 6.87
N LYS A 20 9.67 8.97 6.07
CA LYS A 20 9.89 10.35 6.51
C LYS A 20 8.82 11.24 5.87
N PHE A 21 7.66 11.34 6.53
CA PHE A 21 6.54 12.11 5.99
C PHE A 21 6.84 13.61 6.02
N THR A 22 6.62 14.27 4.89
CA THR A 22 6.66 15.73 4.80
C THR A 22 5.43 16.34 5.48
N GLU A 23 5.49 17.61 5.85
CA GLU A 23 4.33 18.33 6.43
C GLU A 23 3.11 18.32 5.51
N ALA A 24 3.31 18.35 4.19
CA ALA A 24 2.22 18.23 3.23
C ALA A 24 1.50 16.88 3.32
N ILE A 25 2.26 15.78 3.41
CA ILE A 25 1.68 14.44 3.54
C ILE A 25 1.02 14.25 4.91
N LYS A 26 1.63 14.74 5.99
CA LYS A 26 1.03 14.68 7.34
C LYS A 26 -0.35 15.32 7.40
N LYS A 27 -0.60 16.40 6.64
CA LYS A 27 -1.92 17.06 6.53
C LYS A 27 -3.00 16.19 5.88
N LEU A 28 -2.60 15.18 5.09
CA LEU A 28 -3.51 14.23 4.46
C LEU A 28 -3.87 13.06 5.38
N ASN A 29 -3.19 12.91 6.53
CA ASN A 29 -3.53 11.86 7.47
C ASN A 29 -4.99 11.97 7.93
N ASN A 30 -5.68 10.85 7.98
CA ASN A 30 -7.09 10.74 8.34
C ASN A 30 -8.06 11.49 7.39
N LYS A 31 -7.59 11.93 6.21
CA LYS A 31 -8.44 12.53 5.17
C LYS A 31 -8.92 11.46 4.21
N GLU A 32 -10.09 11.73 3.65
CA GLU A 32 -10.58 10.94 2.53
C GLU A 32 -9.86 11.39 1.25
N ILE A 33 -9.27 10.44 0.54
CA ILE A 33 -8.55 10.68 -0.71
C ILE A 33 -9.13 9.79 -1.82
N LEU A 34 -8.95 10.23 -3.06
CA LEU A 34 -9.16 9.43 -4.26
C LEU A 34 -7.81 9.20 -4.91
N VAL A 35 -7.47 7.94 -5.17
CA VAL A 35 -6.20 7.56 -5.80
C VAL A 35 -6.47 6.55 -6.91
N GLN A 36 -5.78 6.73 -8.03
CA GLN A 36 -5.78 5.77 -9.12
C GLN A 36 -4.53 4.90 -9.04
N GLY A 37 -4.67 3.61 -9.31
CA GLY A 37 -3.55 2.69 -9.40
C GLY A 37 -3.96 1.30 -9.86
N TYR A 38 -3.04 0.35 -9.77
CA TYR A 38 -3.24 -1.04 -10.15
C TYR A 38 -3.25 -1.92 -8.92
N MET A 39 -4.17 -2.90 -8.93
CA MET A 39 -4.31 -3.85 -7.83
C MET A 39 -3.20 -4.91 -7.90
N PHE A 40 -2.57 -5.18 -6.77
CA PHE A 40 -1.79 -6.39 -6.52
C PHE A 40 -2.56 -7.24 -5.50
N PRO A 41 -3.13 -8.38 -5.91
CA PRO A 41 -3.96 -9.19 -5.03
C PRO A 41 -3.10 -9.86 -3.95
N LEU A 42 -3.60 -9.89 -2.72
CA LEU A 42 -2.96 -10.60 -1.60
C LEU A 42 -3.76 -11.84 -1.18
N GLU A 43 -5.01 -11.94 -1.63
CA GLU A 43 -5.91 -13.06 -1.37
C GLU A 43 -6.04 -13.94 -2.63
N GLN A 44 -6.41 -15.22 -2.44
CA GLN A 44 -6.63 -16.15 -3.56
C GLN A 44 -8.01 -16.01 -4.22
N ASP A 45 -8.93 -15.25 -3.62
CA ASP A 45 -10.28 -15.02 -4.14
C ASP A 45 -10.26 -14.03 -5.32
N GLU A 46 -11.25 -14.07 -6.20
CA GLU A 46 -11.41 -13.05 -7.24
C GLU A 46 -11.72 -11.68 -6.62
N LYS A 47 -12.41 -11.65 -5.48
CA LYS A 47 -12.73 -10.44 -4.73
C LYS A 47 -11.74 -10.22 -3.60
N GLN A 48 -11.10 -9.07 -3.62
CA GLN A 48 -10.05 -8.69 -2.67
C GLN A 48 -10.62 -7.69 -1.65
N SER A 49 -10.57 -8.06 -0.37
CA SER A 49 -10.77 -7.16 0.76
C SER A 49 -9.47 -6.49 1.20
N LEU A 50 -8.35 -7.16 0.95
CA LEU A 50 -6.99 -6.69 1.23
C LEU A 50 -6.13 -6.84 -0.04
N PHE A 51 -5.57 -5.72 -0.51
CA PHE A 51 -4.68 -5.71 -1.66
C PHE A 51 -3.71 -4.54 -1.59
N LEU A 52 -2.62 -4.59 -2.36
CA LEU A 52 -1.74 -3.44 -2.52
C LEU A 52 -2.16 -2.64 -3.76
N LEU A 53 -2.13 -1.32 -3.66
CA LEU A 53 -2.32 -0.42 -4.79
C LEU A 53 -0.96 0.18 -5.16
N GLY A 54 -0.54 -0.07 -6.39
CA GLY A 54 0.73 0.43 -6.93
C GLY A 54 0.54 1.29 -8.18
N PRO A 55 1.57 2.03 -8.61
CA PRO A 55 1.50 2.91 -9.78
C PRO A 55 1.66 2.18 -11.12
N PHE A 56 2.04 0.89 -11.11
CA PHE A 56 2.37 0.13 -12.32
C PHE A 56 1.48 -1.11 -12.48
N PRO A 57 1.12 -1.48 -13.73
CA PRO A 57 0.38 -2.71 -13.99
C PRO A 57 1.24 -3.94 -13.69
N LEU A 58 0.58 -5.02 -13.25
CA LEU A 58 1.23 -6.31 -12.93
C LEU A 58 1.96 -6.93 -14.13
N SER A 59 1.55 -6.58 -15.36
CA SER A 59 2.17 -7.06 -16.59
C SER A 59 3.48 -6.36 -16.94
N CYS A 60 3.94 -5.36 -16.16
CA CYS A 60 5.15 -4.61 -16.46
C CYS A 60 6.42 -5.47 -16.19
N PRO A 61 7.20 -5.84 -17.22
CA PRO A 61 8.34 -6.76 -17.07
C PRO A 61 9.57 -6.12 -16.40
N TYR A 62 9.54 -4.81 -16.12
CA TYR A 62 10.70 -4.04 -15.67
C TYR A 62 10.65 -3.62 -14.19
N HIS A 63 9.60 -3.96 -13.44
CA HIS A 63 9.45 -3.56 -12.03
C HIS A 63 9.41 -4.76 -11.07
N PRO A 64 10.56 -5.40 -10.80
CA PRO A 64 10.61 -6.53 -9.88
C PRO A 64 10.48 -6.14 -8.40
N HIS A 65 10.76 -4.89 -7.99
CA HIS A 65 10.70 -4.48 -6.58
C HIS A 65 10.18 -3.04 -6.46
N THR A 66 8.90 -2.87 -6.13
CA THR A 66 8.34 -1.54 -5.82
C THR A 66 8.61 -1.22 -4.36
N SER A 67 9.26 -0.09 -4.08
CA SER A 67 9.56 0.34 -2.71
C SER A 67 8.29 0.72 -1.93
N SER A 68 8.28 0.53 -0.61
CA SER A 68 7.11 0.76 0.27
C SER A 68 6.52 2.18 0.18
N ASN A 69 7.28 3.18 -0.23
CA ASN A 69 6.78 4.55 -0.44
C ASN A 69 5.90 4.72 -1.68
N LEU A 70 5.86 3.73 -2.57
CA LEU A 70 5.03 3.73 -3.77
C LEU A 70 3.81 2.82 -3.64
N LEU A 71 3.65 2.12 -2.51
CA LEU A 71 2.57 1.17 -2.29
C LEU A 71 1.60 1.71 -1.23
N ILE A 72 0.31 1.43 -1.43
CA ILE A 72 -0.73 1.66 -0.43
C ILE A 72 -1.39 0.32 -0.13
N GLU A 73 -1.40 -0.08 1.14
CA GLU A 73 -2.18 -1.24 1.58
C GLU A 73 -3.65 -0.83 1.69
N VAL A 74 -4.50 -1.43 0.87
CA VAL A 74 -5.92 -1.08 0.79
C VAL A 74 -6.74 -2.10 1.57
N HIS A 75 -7.53 -1.59 2.52
CA HIS A 75 -8.53 -2.33 3.28
C HIS A 75 -9.91 -1.88 2.79
N SER A 76 -10.53 -2.68 1.93
CA SER A 76 -11.84 -2.32 1.37
C SER A 76 -12.96 -2.55 2.38
N LYS A 77 -14.01 -1.72 2.27
CA LYS A 77 -15.22 -1.88 3.07
C LYS A 77 -16.02 -3.10 2.63
N ASP A 78 -16.13 -3.28 1.31
CA ASP A 78 -16.75 -4.41 0.64
C ASP A 78 -15.71 -5.02 -0.32
N PRO A 79 -15.62 -6.35 -0.47
CA PRO A 79 -14.64 -7.00 -1.35
C PRO A 79 -14.75 -6.52 -2.80
N ILE A 80 -13.63 -6.16 -3.42
CA ILE A 80 -13.57 -5.59 -4.77
C ILE A 80 -13.09 -6.65 -5.76
N ILE A 81 -13.80 -6.85 -6.87
CA ILE A 81 -13.38 -7.74 -7.96
C ILE A 81 -12.04 -7.25 -8.50
N PHE A 82 -11.05 -8.14 -8.53
CA PHE A 82 -9.73 -7.87 -9.07
C PHE A 82 -9.78 -7.44 -10.54
N SER A 83 -8.94 -6.47 -10.90
CA SER A 83 -8.79 -5.98 -12.26
C SER A 83 -7.32 -5.79 -12.62
N TYR A 84 -6.97 -6.15 -13.85
CA TYR A 84 -5.67 -5.82 -14.44
C TYR A 84 -5.58 -4.35 -14.90
N ASP A 85 -6.73 -3.69 -15.08
CA ASP A 85 -6.81 -2.28 -15.44
C ASP A 85 -6.62 -1.38 -14.22
N ALA A 86 -6.32 -0.10 -14.47
CA ALA A 86 -6.25 0.90 -13.41
C ALA A 86 -7.63 1.09 -12.77
N VAL A 87 -7.65 1.13 -11.44
CA VAL A 87 -8.85 1.35 -10.62
C VAL A 87 -8.72 2.65 -9.84
N ASN A 88 -9.85 3.31 -9.58
CA ASN A 88 -9.90 4.43 -8.66
C ASN A 88 -10.43 3.97 -7.31
N ILE A 89 -9.61 4.12 -6.28
CA ILE A 89 -9.93 3.75 -4.92
C ILE A 89 -10.12 5.01 -4.09
N LYS A 90 -11.27 5.11 -3.43
CA LYS A 90 -11.57 6.17 -2.48
C LYS A 90 -11.57 5.60 -1.08
N GLY A 91 -10.89 6.25 -0.14
CA GLY A 91 -10.89 5.81 1.25
C GLY A 91 -10.17 6.78 2.16
N ARG A 92 -10.08 6.43 3.45
CA ARG A 92 -9.43 7.23 4.48
C ARG A 92 -7.95 6.89 4.57
N LEU A 93 -7.09 7.85 4.27
CA LEU A 93 -5.64 7.68 4.34
C LEU A 93 -5.19 7.56 5.80
N GLU A 94 -4.45 6.52 6.10
CA GLU A 94 -3.71 6.32 7.33
C GLU A 94 -2.21 6.35 7.01
N LEU A 95 -1.48 7.28 7.65
CA LEU A 95 -0.04 7.29 7.62
C LEU A 95 0.51 6.35 8.68
N VAL A 96 1.39 5.44 8.28
CA VAL A 96 1.95 4.42 9.15
C VAL A 96 3.43 4.74 9.41
N PRO A 97 3.76 5.47 10.50
CA PRO A 97 5.15 5.85 10.78
C PRO A 97 6.02 4.67 11.19
N LYS A 98 5.40 3.60 11.70
CA LYS A 98 6.06 2.38 12.17
C LYS A 98 5.18 1.18 11.86
N ASP A 99 5.70 0.28 11.02
CA ASP A 99 5.09 -1.00 10.66
C ASP A 99 6.15 -2.09 10.76
N ASP A 100 6.18 -2.84 11.86
CA ASP A 100 7.27 -3.80 12.14
C ASP A 100 7.18 -5.07 11.29
N ASP A 101 6.03 -5.34 10.68
CA ASP A 101 5.77 -6.56 9.91
C ASP A 101 6.15 -6.40 8.42
N TYR A 102 5.60 -5.40 7.74
CA TYR A 102 5.69 -5.26 6.28
C TYR A 102 6.33 -3.95 5.81
N ASN A 103 6.74 -3.08 6.73
CA ASN A 103 7.28 -1.75 6.43
C ASN A 103 6.35 -0.93 5.51
N MET A 104 5.04 -1.06 5.66
CA MET A 104 4.06 -0.27 4.90
C MET A 104 4.02 1.17 5.41
N PHE A 105 3.98 2.12 4.47
CA PHE A 105 3.97 3.55 4.79
C PHE A 105 2.56 4.14 4.77
N PHE A 106 1.69 3.58 3.92
CA PHE A 106 0.36 4.09 3.67
C PHE A 106 -0.66 2.96 3.73
N ARG A 107 -1.77 3.23 4.41
CA ARG A 107 -2.96 2.40 4.41
C ARG A 107 -4.17 3.19 3.95
N LEU A 108 -5.07 2.57 3.22
CA LEU A 108 -6.39 3.11 2.88
C LEU A 108 -7.44 2.30 3.60
N ARG A 109 -8.16 2.93 4.55
CA ARG A 109 -9.23 2.29 5.32
C ARG A 109 -10.60 2.61 4.75
N ASN A 110 -11.54 1.67 4.93
CA ASN A 110 -12.92 1.76 4.45
C ASN A 110 -12.96 2.09 2.95
N ALA A 111 -12.07 1.46 2.19
CA ALA A 111 -11.88 1.79 0.79
C ALA A 111 -13.03 1.26 -0.07
N ILE A 112 -13.42 2.02 -1.08
CA ILE A 112 -14.45 1.66 -2.06
C ILE A 112 -13.93 1.89 -3.47
N LEU A 113 -14.36 1.04 -4.40
CA LEU A 113 -14.14 1.25 -5.83
C LEU A 113 -15.05 2.38 -6.33
N VAL A 114 -14.47 3.37 -7.00
CA VAL A 114 -15.21 4.46 -7.65
C VAL A 114 -15.15 4.26 -9.16
N LYS A 115 -16.32 4.12 -9.78
CA LYS A 115 -16.41 4.12 -11.25
C LYS A 115 -16.11 5.53 -11.78
N ASN A 116 -15.33 5.60 -12.86
CA ASN A 116 -15.23 6.81 -13.67
C ASN A 116 -16.60 7.19 -14.25
#